data_AF-A0A2A2QCD4-F1
#
_entry.id   AF-A0A2A2QCD4-F1
#
_cell.length_a   1.000
_cell.length_b   1.000
_cell.length_c   1.000
_cell.angle_alpha   90.00
_cell.angle_beta   90.00
_cell.angle_gamma   90.00
#
_symmetry.space_group_name_H-M   'P 1'
#
loop_
_entity.id
_entity.type
_entity.pdbx_description
1 polymer ?
#
loop_
_entity_poly.entity_id
_entity_poly.type
_entity_poly.pdbx_seq_one_letter_code
_entity_poly.pdbx_strand_id
1 'polypeptide(L)'
;MNFFRALPILVGLSALLLAGCSKSGSPSSAGGGHVHTAPHGGTLIELGQHAYNLELVRDAAAGKLSIYILDGHAENFIRIAAKEIEVVAIAGGQRRPLMLTAVANPATGETIGNTSQFEATADWLKSTAEFPGTVTAVDIRGTVFRNVAIYLRK
;
A
#
# COMPACT_ATOMS: atom_id res chain seq x y z
N MET A 1 -40.86 -36.88 -49.06
CA MET A 1 -42.23 -36.57 -48.62
C MET A 1 -42.15 -35.41 -47.63
N ASN A 2 -42.56 -34.21 -48.02
CA ASN A 2 -43.89 -33.62 -47.70
C ASN A 2 -43.78 -32.76 -46.43
N PHE A 3 -44.17 -31.49 -46.34
CA PHE A 3 -44.81 -30.55 -47.26
C PHE A 3 -44.50 -29.11 -46.82
N PHE A 4 -44.49 -28.23 -47.81
CA PHE A 4 -44.62 -26.78 -47.77
C PHE A 4 -45.44 -26.20 -46.60
N ARG A 5 -45.04 -25.01 -46.12
CA ARG A 5 -45.88 -23.79 -46.11
C ARG A 5 -45.06 -22.53 -45.83
N ALA A 6 -44.84 -21.76 -46.88
CA ALA A 6 -44.58 -20.33 -46.83
C ALA A 6 -45.91 -19.57 -47.01
N LEU A 7 -46.13 -18.48 -46.28
CA LEU A 7 -46.71 -17.17 -46.71
C LEU A 7 -46.98 -16.24 -45.50
N PRO A 8 -47.26 -14.92 -45.65
CA PRO A 8 -46.35 -13.87 -45.20
C PRO A 8 -47.05 -12.69 -44.47
N ILE A 9 -46.33 -11.58 -44.26
CA ILE A 9 -46.79 -10.19 -44.08
C ILE A 9 -47.68 -9.89 -42.83
N LEU A 10 -47.20 -9.02 -41.92
CA LEU A 10 -47.74 -7.65 -41.77
C LEU A 10 -46.85 -6.80 -40.84
N VAL A 11 -46.63 -5.58 -41.29
CA VAL A 11 -45.94 -4.46 -40.64
C VAL A 11 -46.66 -4.03 -39.35
N GLY A 12 -45.88 -3.64 -38.32
CA GLY A 12 -46.37 -2.95 -37.15
C GLY A 12 -45.26 -2.10 -36.52
N LEU A 13 -45.07 -0.89 -37.04
CA LEU A 13 -44.23 0.15 -36.44
C LEU A 13 -44.95 0.70 -35.20
N SER A 14 -44.46 0.39 -34.00
CA SER A 14 -44.92 1.00 -32.76
C SER A 14 -43.74 1.51 -31.96
N ALA A 15 -43.45 2.79 -32.15
CA ALA A 15 -42.63 3.57 -31.24
C ALA A 15 -43.45 3.84 -29.96
N LEU A 16 -43.06 3.21 -28.86
CA LEU A 16 -43.56 3.54 -27.51
C LEU A 16 -42.36 3.81 -26.61
N LEU A 17 -42.06 5.11 -26.49
CA LEU A 17 -41.26 5.68 -25.42
C LEU A 17 -42.02 5.46 -24.11
N LEU A 18 -41.53 4.55 -23.27
CA LEU A 18 -41.91 4.48 -21.87
C LEU A 18 -40.68 4.76 -21.03
N ALA A 19 -40.80 5.83 -20.25
CA ALA A 19 -39.82 6.38 -19.34
C ALA A 19 -39.24 5.29 -18.43
N GLY A 20 -37.92 5.21 -18.42
CA GLY A 20 -37.17 4.46 -17.42
C GLY A 20 -37.26 5.12 -16.05
N CYS A 21 -37.59 4.32 -15.05
CA CYS A 21 -37.21 4.51 -13.65
C CYS A 21 -37.19 3.13 -13.00
N SER A 22 -36.23 2.29 -13.39
CA SER A 22 -35.86 1.15 -12.56
C SER A 22 -35.07 1.70 -11.37
N LYS A 23 -35.70 1.77 -10.20
CA LYS A 23 -35.01 1.94 -8.91
C LYS A 23 -34.22 0.66 -8.64
N SER A 24 -33.09 0.52 -9.33
CA SER A 24 -32.07 -0.46 -8.98
C SER A 24 -31.38 0.09 -7.74
N GLY A 25 -31.78 -0.41 -6.57
CA GLY A 25 -30.99 -0.23 -5.36
C GLY A 25 -29.63 -0.86 -5.61
N SER A 26 -28.63 -0.04 -5.93
CA SER A 26 -27.23 -0.43 -5.82
C SER A 26 -27.04 -0.96 -4.40
N PRO A 27 -26.42 -2.13 -4.19
CA PRO A 27 -25.75 -2.34 -2.92
C PRO A 27 -24.71 -1.23 -2.86
N SER A 28 -24.94 -0.26 -1.99
CA SER A 28 -23.88 0.62 -1.55
C SER A 28 -22.80 -0.30 -1.00
N SER A 29 -21.73 -0.49 -1.77
CA SER A 29 -20.44 -0.86 -1.22
C SER A 29 -20.07 0.27 -0.27
N ALA A 30 -20.59 0.20 0.95
CA ALA A 30 -20.01 0.85 2.10
C ALA A 30 -18.68 0.15 2.33
N GLY A 31 -17.68 0.49 1.52
CA GLY A 31 -16.28 0.32 1.88
C GLY A 31 -16.05 1.23 3.08
N GLY A 32 -16.46 0.75 4.26
CA GLY A 32 -16.04 1.37 5.50
C GLY A 32 -14.53 1.33 5.49
N GLY A 33 -13.89 2.49 5.43
CA GLY A 33 -12.45 2.59 5.59
C GLY A 33 -12.11 2.05 6.97
N HIS A 34 -11.69 0.79 7.05
CA HIS A 34 -11.21 0.22 8.29
C HIS A 34 -9.82 0.80 8.53
N VAL A 35 -9.67 1.52 9.63
CA VAL A 35 -8.39 2.09 10.06
C VAL A 35 -7.62 1.00 10.78
N HIS A 36 -6.39 0.74 10.34
CA HIS A 36 -5.47 -0.15 11.03
C HIS A 36 -4.63 0.61 12.05
N THR A 37 -4.30 -0.06 13.15
CA THR A 37 -3.43 0.51 14.19
C THR A 37 -1.98 0.19 13.85
N ALA A 38 -1.11 1.19 13.84
CA ALA A 38 0.31 1.02 13.65
C ALA A 38 0.95 0.37 14.91
N PRO A 39 1.55 -0.84 14.82
CA PRO A 39 2.06 -1.57 15.99
C PRO A 39 3.08 -0.81 16.85
N HIS A 40 3.84 0.11 16.26
CA HIS A 40 4.88 0.91 16.91
C HIS A 40 4.53 2.40 16.96
N GLY A 41 3.26 2.76 16.69
CA GLY A 41 2.81 4.15 16.65
C GLY A 41 3.36 4.95 15.48
N GLY A 42 3.86 4.28 14.43
CA GLY A 42 4.38 4.91 13.22
C GLY A 42 3.30 5.34 12.23
N THR A 43 3.74 5.72 11.03
CA THR A 43 2.86 5.98 9.88
C THR A 43 2.74 4.74 9.02
N LEU A 44 1.51 4.26 8.79
CA LEU A 44 1.23 3.15 7.88
C LEU A 44 1.10 3.65 6.44
N ILE A 45 1.74 2.94 5.52
CA ILE A 45 1.66 3.14 4.08
C ILE A 45 1.19 1.83 3.44
N GLU A 46 -0.06 1.82 2.96
CA GLU A 46 -0.67 0.66 2.33
C GLU A 46 -0.02 0.38 0.96
N LEU A 47 0.23 -0.89 0.67
CA LEU A 47 0.77 -1.37 -0.59
C LEU A 47 -0.12 -2.47 -1.20
N GLY A 48 -0.24 -2.44 -2.53
CA GLY A 48 -0.78 -3.56 -3.30
C GLY A 48 -2.26 -3.86 -3.08
N GLN A 49 -3.10 -2.82 -2.96
CA GLN A 49 -4.54 -2.96 -2.69
C GLN A 49 -4.79 -3.70 -1.38
N HIS A 50 -4.35 -3.11 -0.27
CA HIS A 50 -4.52 -3.68 1.08
C HIS A 50 -3.79 -5.01 1.32
N ALA A 51 -2.75 -5.33 0.55
CA ALA A 51 -2.01 -6.59 0.69
C ALA A 51 -0.95 -6.51 1.81
N TYR A 52 -0.30 -5.35 1.94
CA TYR A 52 0.78 -5.10 2.87
C TYR A 52 0.74 -3.68 3.40
N ASN A 53 1.45 -3.44 4.50
CA ASN A 53 1.75 -2.09 4.97
C ASN A 53 3.25 -1.94 5.22
N LEU A 54 3.78 -0.75 4.96
CA LEU A 54 5.02 -0.29 5.60
C LEU A 54 4.63 0.54 6.81
N GLU A 55 5.16 0.22 7.99
CA GLU A 55 5.11 1.14 9.13
C GLU A 55 6.44 1.88 9.24
N LEU A 56 6.39 3.20 9.14
CA LEU A 56 7.55 4.07 9.32
C LEU A 56 7.52 4.70 10.71
N VAL A 57 8.58 4.46 11.49
CA VAL A 57 8.73 5.00 12.85
C VAL A 57 9.96 5.88 12.89
N ARG A 58 9.75 7.17 13.18
CA ARG A 58 10.84 8.12 13.35
C ARG A 58 11.02 8.44 14.83
N ASP A 59 12.20 8.11 15.35
CA ASP A 59 12.68 8.60 16.65
C ASP A 59 13.53 9.85 16.42
N ALA A 60 12.92 11.02 16.63
CA ALA A 60 13.59 12.30 16.46
C ALA A 60 14.64 12.58 17.55
N ALA A 61 14.57 11.95 18.73
CA ALA A 61 15.58 12.13 19.77
C ALA A 61 16.86 11.36 19.42
N ALA A 62 16.70 10.10 19.00
CA ALA A 62 17.80 9.26 18.55
C ALA A 62 18.33 9.63 17.16
N GLY A 63 17.51 10.31 16.33
CA GLY A 63 17.82 10.50 14.92
C GLY A 63 17.77 9.18 14.15
N LYS A 64 16.76 8.36 14.44
CA LYS A 64 16.58 7.01 13.87
C LYS A 64 15.29 6.95 13.06
N LEU A 65 15.36 6.24 11.94
CA LEU A 65 14.19 5.82 11.17
C LEU A 65 14.17 4.29 11.15
N SER A 66 13.02 3.72 11.49
CA SER A 66 12.73 2.29 11.36
C SER A 66 11.60 2.08 10.36
N ILE A 67 11.71 1.02 9.56
CA ILE A 67 10.64 0.51 8.69
C ILE A 67 10.32 -0.90 9.12
N TYR A 68 9.03 -1.18 9.32
CA TYR A 68 8.49 -2.52 9.51
C TYR A 68 7.65 -2.92 8.31
N ILE A 69 7.84 -4.14 7.82
CA ILE A 69 7.04 -4.73 6.75
C ILE A 69 5.92 -5.56 7.39
N LEU A 70 4.68 -5.22 7.10
CA LEU A 70 3.50 -5.80 7.72
C LEU A 70 2.53 -6.35 6.67
N ASP A 71 1.61 -7.20 7.12
CA ASP A 71 0.47 -7.64 6.31
C ASP A 71 -0.54 -6.51 6.07
N GLY A 72 -1.59 -6.80 5.30
CA GLY A 72 -2.63 -5.85 4.92
C GLY A 72 -3.36 -5.20 6.10
N HIS A 73 -3.42 -5.89 7.24
CA HIS A 73 -4.11 -5.42 8.45
C HIS A 73 -3.18 -4.81 9.49
N ALA A 74 -1.87 -4.78 9.23
CA ALA A 74 -0.83 -4.34 10.17
C ALA A 74 -0.78 -5.16 11.47
N GLU A 75 -1.19 -6.44 11.42
CA GLU A 75 -1.25 -7.33 12.59
C GLU A 75 -0.08 -8.32 12.61
N ASN A 76 0.46 -8.65 11.43
CA ASN A 76 1.54 -9.63 11.29
C ASN A 76 2.76 -9.04 10.57
N PHE A 77 3.94 -9.44 11.03
CA PHE A 77 5.23 -9.06 10.44
C PHE A 77 5.58 -9.96 9.26
N ILE A 78 5.89 -9.33 8.12
CA ILE A 78 6.23 -10.02 6.88
C ILE A 78 7.74 -9.93 6.66
N ARG A 79 8.43 -11.04 6.91
CA ARG A 79 9.87 -11.14 6.61
C ARG A 79 10.10 -11.10 5.11
N ILE A 80 11.12 -10.36 4.69
CA ILE A 80 11.52 -10.25 3.29
C ILE A 80 12.99 -10.62 3.09
N ALA A 81 13.30 -11.06 1.88
CA ALA A 81 14.66 -11.36 1.45
C ALA A 81 15.40 -10.08 1.02
N ALA A 82 15.70 -9.20 1.97
CA ALA A 82 16.43 -7.96 1.72
C ALA A 82 17.46 -7.69 2.83
N LYS A 83 18.61 -7.12 2.43
CA LYS A 83 19.64 -6.66 3.37
C LYS A 83 19.51 -5.17 3.68
N GLU A 84 18.89 -4.43 2.79
CA GLU A 84 18.73 -2.99 2.89
C GLU A 84 17.50 -2.51 2.12
N ILE A 85 16.97 -1.35 2.54
CA ILE A 85 15.93 -0.60 1.85
C ILE A 85 16.41 0.85 1.76
N GLU A 86 16.39 1.43 0.56
CA GLU A 86 16.72 2.84 0.38
C GLU A 86 15.47 3.72 0.48
N VAL A 87 15.59 4.76 1.31
CA VAL A 87 14.68 5.90 1.35
C VAL A 87 15.39 7.13 0.83
N VAL A 88 14.76 7.86 -0.07
CA VAL A 88 15.20 9.20 -0.47
C VAL A 88 14.24 10.22 0.13
N ALA A 89 14.69 10.91 1.18
CA ALA A 89 13.93 11.97 1.82
C ALA A 89 14.26 13.34 1.21
N ILE A 90 13.35 14.30 1.39
CA ILE A 90 13.64 15.72 1.18
C ILE A 90 13.73 16.39 2.54
N ALA A 91 14.92 16.91 2.87
CA ALA A 91 15.16 17.65 4.10
C ALA A 91 16.00 18.90 3.81
N GLY A 92 15.55 20.05 4.29
CA GLY A 92 16.20 21.34 4.00
C GLY A 92 16.29 21.66 2.50
N GLY A 93 15.29 21.24 1.71
CA GLY A 93 15.26 21.43 0.25
C GLY A 93 16.21 20.52 -0.53
N GLN A 94 16.89 19.57 0.11
CA GLN A 94 17.84 18.66 -0.54
C GLN A 94 17.36 17.21 -0.49
N ARG A 95 17.68 16.45 -1.54
CA ARG A 95 17.52 14.99 -1.54
C ARG A 95 18.56 14.37 -0.61
N ARG A 96 18.10 13.57 0.34
CA ARG A 96 18.90 12.87 1.33
C ARG A 96 18.62 11.37 1.22
N PRO A 97 19.45 10.62 0.48
CA PRO A 97 19.41 9.16 0.51
C PRO A 97 19.74 8.65 1.91
N LEU A 98 19.02 7.64 2.35
CA LEU A 98 19.16 6.96 3.63
C LEU A 98 19.01 5.46 3.37
N MET A 99 20.06 4.69 3.66
CA MET A 99 20.04 3.25 3.50
C MET A 99 19.70 2.59 4.84
N LEU A 100 18.51 2.01 4.94
CA LEU A 100 18.08 1.29 6.12
C LEU A 100 18.54 -0.16 6.02
N THR A 101 19.37 -0.59 6.97
CA THR A 101 19.89 -1.96 7.01
C THR A 101 18.93 -2.87 7.74
N ALA A 102 18.80 -4.11 7.25
CA ALA A 102 18.05 -5.17 7.92
C ALA A 102 18.49 -5.33 9.38
N VAL A 103 17.53 -5.58 10.27
CA VAL A 103 17.77 -5.87 11.68
C VAL A 103 17.41 -7.31 11.97
N ALA A 104 18.35 -8.09 12.51
CA ALA A 104 18.08 -9.44 12.99
C ALA A 104 17.39 -9.39 14.36
N ASN A 105 16.51 -10.35 14.63
CA ASN A 105 15.88 -10.52 15.94
C ASN A 105 15.95 -12.00 16.35
N PRO A 106 16.90 -12.38 17.23
CA PRO A 106 17.06 -13.76 17.68
C PRO A 106 15.83 -14.32 18.40
N ALA A 107 15.03 -13.47 19.06
CA ALA A 107 13.83 -13.91 19.78
C ALA A 107 12.73 -14.40 18.84
N THR A 108 12.68 -13.89 17.61
CA THR A 108 11.73 -14.30 16.56
C THR A 108 12.39 -15.23 15.52
N GLY A 109 13.70 -15.40 15.57
CA GLY A 109 14.48 -16.12 14.55
C GLY A 109 14.65 -15.35 13.24
N GLU A 110 14.49 -14.03 13.25
CA GLU A 110 14.79 -13.16 12.10
C GLU A 110 16.30 -12.99 11.94
N THR A 111 16.76 -12.96 10.69
CA THR A 111 18.17 -12.77 10.33
C THR A 111 18.32 -11.68 9.27
N ILE A 112 19.57 -11.24 9.05
CA ILE A 112 19.87 -10.33 7.93
C ILE A 112 19.54 -11.05 6.61
N GLY A 113 18.70 -10.43 5.77
CA GLY A 113 18.16 -11.08 4.58
C GLY A 113 16.94 -11.97 4.83
N ASN A 114 16.39 -11.99 6.04
CA ASN A 114 15.12 -12.63 6.39
C ASN A 114 14.53 -11.97 7.64
N THR A 115 14.12 -10.72 7.51
CA THR A 115 13.57 -9.91 8.58
C THR A 115 12.44 -9.01 8.07
N SER A 116 11.62 -8.53 8.97
CA SER A 116 10.59 -7.52 8.74
C SER A 116 11.04 -6.11 9.12
N GLN A 117 12.19 -5.95 9.79
CA GLN A 117 12.64 -4.66 10.34
C GLN A 117 13.91 -4.15 9.65
N PHE A 118 13.92 -2.86 9.32
CA PHE A 118 15.05 -2.14 8.73
C PHE A 118 15.26 -0.81 9.44
N GLU A 119 16.50 -0.44 9.71
CA GLU A 119 16.83 0.78 10.46
C GLU A 119 17.98 1.57 9.86
N ALA A 120 17.92 2.89 9.98
CA ALA A 120 19.05 3.79 9.74
C ALA A 120 19.07 4.92 10.75
N THR A 121 20.25 5.51 10.92
CA THR A 121 20.44 6.72 11.72
C THR A 121 21.04 7.84 10.87
N ALA A 122 20.63 9.07 11.16
CA ALA A 122 21.23 10.27 10.60
C ALA A 122 20.86 11.50 11.45
N ASP A 123 21.79 12.42 11.65
CA ASP A 123 21.55 13.58 12.52
C ASP A 123 20.44 14.51 12.02
N TRP A 124 20.26 14.63 10.71
CA TRP A 124 19.19 15.44 10.12
C TRP A 124 17.78 14.87 10.40
N LEU A 125 17.66 13.61 10.83
CA LEU A 125 16.41 13.03 11.32
C LEU A 125 15.97 13.61 12.67
N LYS A 126 16.80 14.38 13.37
CA LYS A 126 16.44 14.98 14.66
C LYS A 126 15.66 16.29 14.51
N SER A 127 16.03 17.09 13.52
CA SER A 127 15.57 18.48 13.37
C SER A 127 14.58 18.70 12.22
N THR A 128 14.38 17.72 11.35
CA THR A 128 13.48 17.83 10.18
C THR A 128 12.01 17.91 10.64
N ALA A 129 11.26 18.96 10.30
CA ALA A 129 9.86 19.08 10.72
C ALA A 129 8.92 18.17 9.92
N GLU A 130 9.11 18.16 8.59
CA GLU A 130 8.35 17.34 7.66
C GLU A 130 9.30 16.44 6.90
N PHE A 131 8.92 15.19 6.73
CA PHE A 131 9.71 14.17 6.06
C PHE A 131 8.93 13.63 4.85
N PRO A 132 8.77 14.41 3.76
CA PRO A 132 8.36 13.86 2.49
C PRO A 132 9.52 13.05 1.90
N GLY A 133 9.21 11.92 1.28
CA GLY A 133 10.23 11.09 0.67
C GLY A 133 9.66 9.97 -0.16
N THR A 134 10.54 9.04 -0.50
CA THR A 134 10.20 7.88 -1.32
C THR A 134 11.01 6.67 -0.88
N VAL A 135 10.36 5.55 -0.63
CA VAL A 135 11.01 4.24 -0.61
C VAL A 135 11.24 3.83 -2.06
N THR A 136 12.49 3.67 -2.47
CA THR A 136 12.83 3.56 -3.91
C THR A 136 12.35 2.23 -4.50
N ALA A 137 12.57 1.13 -3.77
CA ALA A 137 11.99 -0.17 -4.05
C ALA A 137 11.90 -1.04 -2.79
N VAL A 138 10.87 -1.89 -2.73
CA VAL A 138 10.78 -3.00 -1.77
C VAL A 138 10.15 -4.20 -2.48
N ASP A 139 10.79 -5.37 -2.37
CA ASP A 139 10.23 -6.64 -2.84
C ASP A 139 9.58 -7.36 -1.67
N ILE A 140 8.27 -7.60 -1.77
CA ILE A 140 7.50 -8.36 -0.80
C ILE A 140 6.93 -9.57 -1.54
N ARG A 141 7.46 -10.76 -1.22
CA ARG A 141 7.02 -12.05 -1.78
C ARG A 141 6.98 -12.10 -3.32
N GLY A 142 7.98 -11.50 -3.98
CA GLY A 142 8.13 -11.47 -5.43
C GLY A 142 7.38 -10.33 -6.12
N THR A 143 6.67 -9.49 -5.36
CA THR A 143 6.05 -8.27 -5.87
C THR A 143 6.92 -7.08 -5.51
N VAL A 144 7.43 -6.37 -6.53
CA VAL A 144 8.26 -5.18 -6.32
C VAL A 144 7.41 -3.93 -6.34
N PHE A 145 7.34 -3.24 -5.20
CA PHE A 145 6.75 -1.91 -5.09
C PHE A 145 7.85 -0.86 -5.28
N ARG A 146 7.67 0.04 -6.25
CA ARG A 146 8.65 1.07 -6.59
C ARG A 146 8.10 2.46 -6.34
N ASN A 147 9.00 3.37 -5.98
CA ASN A 147 8.68 4.79 -5.78
C ASN A 147 7.50 5.00 -4.84
N VAL A 148 7.47 4.27 -3.71
CA VAL A 148 6.41 4.38 -2.72
C VAL A 148 6.58 5.72 -1.99
N ALA A 149 5.63 6.62 -2.17
CA ALA A 149 5.63 7.91 -1.51
C ALA A 149 5.43 7.75 0.00
N ILE A 150 6.19 8.52 0.77
CA ILE A 150 6.08 8.55 2.23
C ILE A 150 6.01 10.00 2.72
N TYR A 151 5.31 10.21 3.82
CA TYR A 151 5.21 11.50 4.49
C TYR A 151 5.13 11.31 5.99
N LEU A 152 6.18 11.71 6.72
CA LEU A 152 6.18 11.68 8.19
C LEU A 152 6.09 13.10 8.74
N ARG A 153 5.24 13.28 9.75
CA ARG A 153 5.17 14.50 10.56
C ARG A 153 5.89 14.27 11.88
N LYS A 154 6.35 15.36 12.48
CA LYS A 154 6.88 15.36 13.85
C LYS A 154 5.76 15.14 14.87
#